data_AF-A0A427ATT3-F1
#
_entry.id   AF-A0A427ATT3-F1
#
_cell.length_a   1.000
_cell.length_b   1.000
_cell.length_c   1.000
_cell.angle_alpha   90.00
_cell.angle_beta   90.00
_cell.angle_gamma   90.00
#
_symmetry.space_group_name_H-M   'P 1'
#
loop_
_entity.id
_entity.type
_entity.pdbx_description
1 polymer ?
#
loop_
_entity_poly.entity_id
_entity_poly.type
_entity_poly.pdbx_seq_one_letter_code
_entity_poly.pdbx_strand_id
1 'polypeptide(L)'
;MHDGGRVLQSAVAKAIANYKRSHGFQSRLEKIGQVTYEFGYWVVQKHFWAKYPNLSLEEDPFADQPKDANVQMETSQPFDDSTPPED
;
A
#
# COMPACT_ATOMS: atom_id res chain seq x y z
N MET A 1 15.12 2.28 -42.93
CA MET A 1 15.20 2.86 -41.56
C MET A 1 13.87 2.60 -40.85
N HIS A 2 13.77 1.56 -40.01
CA HIS A 2 12.54 1.18 -39.26
C HIS A 2 12.85 0.84 -37.79
N ASP A 3 13.99 1.27 -37.28
CA ASP A 3 14.53 0.79 -36.01
C ASP A 3 14.11 1.63 -34.79
N GLY A 4 13.75 2.90 -35.01
CA GLY A 4 13.40 3.83 -33.93
C GLY A 4 12.14 3.46 -33.13
N GLY A 5 11.14 2.85 -33.76
CA GLY A 5 9.88 2.50 -33.10
C GLY A 5 10.00 1.32 -32.11
N ARG A 6 10.89 0.36 -32.37
CA ARG A 6 11.10 -0.80 -31.49
C ARG A 6 11.91 -0.44 -30.24
N VAL A 7 12.87 0.47 -30.37
CA VAL A 7 13.70 0.93 -29.24
C VAL A 7 12.86 1.67 -28.20
N LEU A 8 11.93 2.53 -28.63
CA LEU A 8 11.01 3.22 -27.71
C LEU A 8 10.09 2.25 -26.96
N GLN A 9 9.53 1.24 -27.62
CA GLN A 9 8.70 0.23 -26.94
C GLN A 9 9.50 -0.59 -25.92
N SER A 10 10.75 -0.92 -26.25
CA SER A 10 11.67 -1.61 -25.33
C SER A 10 12.03 -0.74 -24.11
N ALA A 11 12.24 0.57 -24.31
CA ALA A 11 12.55 1.50 -23.23
C ALA A 11 11.37 1.68 -22.27
N VAL A 12 10.15 1.81 -22.80
CA VAL A 12 8.92 1.91 -21.98
C VAL A 12 8.69 0.64 -21.16
N ALA A 13 8.85 -0.54 -21.77
CA ALA A 13 8.72 -1.80 -21.05
C ALA A 13 9.75 -1.92 -19.90
N LYS A 14 10.99 -1.49 -20.14
CA LYS A 14 12.05 -1.46 -19.11
C LYS A 14 11.72 -0.48 -17.98
N ALA A 15 11.21 0.71 -18.30
CA ALA A 15 10.80 1.70 -17.30
C ALA A 15 9.65 1.18 -16.41
N ILE A 16 8.64 0.54 -17.00
CA ILE A 16 7.52 -0.07 -16.26
C ILE A 16 8.02 -1.20 -15.34
N ALA A 17 8.92 -2.06 -15.84
CA ALA A 17 9.49 -3.14 -15.04
C ALA A 17 10.30 -2.61 -13.86
N ASN A 18 11.10 -1.57 -14.07
CA ASN A 18 11.84 -0.88 -13.01
C ASN A 18 10.91 -0.24 -11.98
N TYR A 19 9.86 0.45 -12.42
CA TYR A 19 8.85 1.04 -11.54
C TYR A 19 8.16 -0.01 -10.67
N LYS A 20 7.71 -1.13 -11.26
CA LYS A 20 7.08 -2.24 -10.52
C LYS A 20 8.03 -2.91 -9.51
N ARG A 21 9.34 -2.89 -9.77
CA ARG A 21 10.36 -3.41 -8.86
C ARG A 21 10.78 -2.36 -7.80
N SER A 22 10.45 -1.08 -7.99
CA SER A 22 10.83 -0.03 -7.06
C SER A 22 10.22 -0.26 -5.67
N HIS A 23 10.96 0.16 -4.64
CA HIS A 23 10.53 0.04 -3.25
C HIS A 23 9.22 0.81 -2.99
N GLY A 24 9.05 1.99 -3.59
CA GLY A 24 7.83 2.80 -3.46
C GLY A 24 6.58 2.13 -4.05
N PHE A 25 6.73 1.32 -5.09
CA PHE A 25 5.61 0.54 -5.63
C PHE A 25 5.23 -0.61 -4.69
N GLN A 26 6.23 -1.34 -4.19
CA GLN A 26 6.00 -2.45 -3.25
C GLN A 26 5.39 -1.97 -1.93
N SER A 27 5.89 -0.88 -1.35
CA SER A 27 5.33 -0.30 -0.13
C SER A 27 3.88 0.19 -0.32
N ARG A 28 3.54 0.70 -1.51
CA ARG A 28 2.15 1.05 -1.83
C ARG A 28 1.25 -0.19 -1.90
N LEU A 29 1.73 -1.30 -2.47
CA LEU A 29 0.98 -2.56 -2.50
C LEU A 29 0.72 -3.10 -1.09
N GLU A 30 1.73 -3.07 -0.22
CA GLU A 30 1.61 -3.47 1.19
C GLU A 30 0.57 -2.62 1.92
N LYS A 31 0.63 -1.29 1.78
CA LYS A 31 -0.37 -0.37 2.36
C LYS A 31 -1.79 -0.65 1.86
N ILE A 32 -1.97 -0.93 0.57
CA ILE A 32 -3.30 -1.28 0.02
C ILE A 32 -3.79 -2.61 0.62
N GLY A 33 -2.91 -3.60 0.76
CA GLY A 33 -3.22 -4.87 1.41
C GLY A 33 -3.68 -4.68 2.86
N GLN A 34 -2.95 -3.86 3.62
CA GLN A 34 -3.30 -3.53 4.99
C GLN A 34 -4.68 -2.83 5.09
N VAL A 35 -4.90 -1.76 4.32
CA VAL A 35 -6.17 -1.00 4.35
C VAL A 35 -7.37 -1.89 3.98
N THR A 36 -7.20 -2.78 2.99
CA THR A 36 -8.30 -3.68 2.58
C THR A 36 -8.60 -4.74 3.63
N TYR A 37 -7.57 -5.28 4.28
CA TYR A 37 -7.73 -6.23 5.38
C TYR A 37 -8.41 -5.59 6.59
N GLU A 38 -7.93 -4.42 7.03
CA GLU A 38 -8.50 -3.65 8.13
C GLU A 38 -9.97 -3.35 7.85
N PHE A 39 -10.29 -2.79 6.67
CA PHE A 39 -11.66 -2.48 6.31
C PHE A 39 -12.58 -3.72 6.36
N GLY A 40 -12.12 -4.85 5.83
CA GLY A 40 -12.86 -6.11 5.89
C GLY A 40 -13.15 -6.54 7.33
N TYR A 41 -12.16 -6.40 8.20
CA TYR A 41 -12.30 -6.70 9.62
C TYR A 41 -13.34 -5.79 10.30
N TRP A 42 -13.26 -4.48 10.09
CA TRP A 42 -14.24 -3.51 10.61
C TRP A 42 -15.67 -3.89 10.21
N VAL A 43 -15.88 -4.27 8.94
CA VAL A 43 -17.20 -4.70 8.45
C VAL A 43 -17.70 -5.95 9.18
N VAL A 44 -16.84 -6.97 9.31
CA VAL A 44 -17.20 -8.21 10.01
C VAL A 44 -17.51 -7.95 11.48
N GLN A 45 -16.72 -7.10 12.14
CA GLN A 45 -16.92 -6.74 13.55
C GLN A 45 -18.24 -6.01 13.77
N LYS A 46 -18.56 -5.00 12.94
CA LYS A 46 -19.85 -4.28 13.04
C LYS A 46 -21.02 -5.22 12.78
N HIS A 47 -20.89 -6.14 11.83
CA HIS A 47 -21.93 -7.15 11.57
C HIS A 47 -22.11 -8.12 12.75
N PHE A 48 -21.01 -8.55 13.37
CA PHE A 48 -21.04 -9.39 14.55
C PHE A 48 -21.76 -8.70 15.72
N TRP A 49 -21.42 -7.45 16.02
CA TRP A 49 -22.10 -6.69 17.09
C TRP A 49 -23.58 -6.45 16.82
N ALA A 50 -23.97 -6.22 15.56
CA ALA A 50 -25.37 -6.11 15.19
C ALA A 50 -26.14 -7.42 15.45
N LYS A 51 -25.48 -8.57 15.25
CA LYS A 51 -26.10 -9.90 15.45
C LYS A 51 -26.06 -10.37 16.91
N TYR A 52 -25.03 -9.99 17.66
CA TYR A 52 -24.79 -10.43 19.04
C TYR A 52 -24.48 -9.24 19.97
N PRO A 53 -25.45 -8.35 20.22
CA PRO A 53 -25.23 -7.12 20.99
C PRO A 53 -24.83 -7.35 22.47
N ASN A 54 -25.03 -8.56 22.99
CA ASN A 54 -24.70 -8.91 24.37
C ASN A 54 -23.30 -9.55 24.51
N LEU A 55 -22.61 -9.82 23.40
CA LEU A 55 -21.27 -10.37 23.40
C LEU A 55 -20.27 -9.23 23.21
N SER A 56 -19.59 -8.85 24.29
CA SER A 56 -18.42 -7.96 24.18
C SER A 56 -17.33 -8.71 23.43
N LEU A 57 -16.92 -8.21 22.27
CA LEU A 57 -15.69 -8.67 21.64
C LEU A 57 -14.51 -8.10 22.44
N GLU A 58 -13.39 -8.81 22.46
CA GLU A 58 -12.11 -8.30 22.97
C GLU A 58 -11.72 -7.04 22.18
N GLU A 59 -10.93 -6.16 22.81
CA GLU A 59 -10.57 -4.83 22.31
C GLU A 59 -10.20 -4.85 20.82
N ASP A 60 -10.66 -3.86 20.07
CA ASP A 60 -10.42 -3.78 18.63
C ASP A 60 -8.91 -3.83 18.36
N PRO A 61 -8.39 -4.89 17.69
CA PRO A 61 -6.97 -5.05 17.44
C PRO A 61 -6.38 -3.98 16.51
N PHE A 62 -7.23 -3.14 15.91
CA PHE A 62 -6.82 -1.98 15.10
C PHE A 62 -7.11 -0.64 15.76
N ALA A 63 -7.65 -0.62 16.98
CA ALA A 63 -7.71 0.61 17.74
C ALA A 63 -6.28 1.04 18.07
N ASP A 64 -5.95 2.31 17.81
CA ASP A 64 -4.66 2.90 18.17
C ASP A 64 -4.42 2.72 19.67
N GLN A 65 -3.64 1.69 20.04
CA GLN A 65 -3.25 1.54 21.43
C GLN A 65 -2.23 2.64 21.74
N PRO A 66 -2.27 3.26 22.92
CA PRO A 66 -1.24 4.21 23.34
C PRO A 66 0.17 3.59 23.37
N LYS A 67 0.26 2.24 23.36
CA LYS A 67 1.50 1.49 23.18
C LYS A 67 1.99 1.44 21.73
N ASP A 68 1.10 1.59 20.75
CA ASP A 68 1.42 1.64 19.32
C ASP A 68 1.59 3.09 18.83
N ALA A 69 1.26 4.10 19.65
CA ALA A 69 1.54 5.51 19.37
C ALA A 69 3.05 5.82 19.27
N ASN A 70 3.91 4.92 19.71
CA ASN A 70 5.37 4.98 19.50
C ASN A 70 5.81 4.32 18.16
N VAL A 71 4.92 3.55 17.52
CA VAL A 71 5.09 3.01 16.17
C VAL A 71 4.67 4.11 15.21
N GLN A 72 5.62 4.99 14.91
CA GLN A 72 5.39 6.10 14.00
C GLN A 72 5.15 5.54 12.57
N MET A 73 3.88 5.37 12.19
CA MET A 73 3.55 5.17 10.79
C MET A 73 3.81 6.47 10.04
N GLU A 74 4.80 6.47 9.15
CA GLU A 74 5.10 7.60 8.26
C GLU A 74 3.85 7.95 7.43
N THR A 75 3.18 9.03 7.83
CA THR A 75 1.95 9.54 7.21
C THR A 75 2.22 10.19 5.85
N SER A 76 3.49 10.49 5.57
CA SER A 76 3.92 11.09 4.32
C SER A 76 5.36 10.68 3.99
N GLN A 77 5.51 9.73 3.07
CA GLN A 77 6.79 9.46 2.45
C GLN A 77 6.85 10.20 1.10
N PRO A 78 7.76 11.17 0.89
CA PRO A 78 7.87 11.87 -0.37
C PRO A 78 8.23 10.87 -1.48
N PHE A 79 7.59 11.01 -2.64
CA PHE A 79 8.00 10.26 -3.82
C PHE A 79 9.38 10.75 -4.27
N ASP A 80 10.27 9.82 -4.58
CA ASP A 80 11.54 10.15 -5.22
C ASP A 80 11.28 10.45 -6.69
N ASP A 81 10.97 11.71 -6.98
CA ASP A 81 10.79 12.25 -8.34
C ASP A 81 12.14 12.53 -9.04
N SER A 82 13.24 11.98 -8.53
CA SER A 82 14.55 12.12 -9.18
C SER A 82 14.52 11.52 -10.59
N THR A 83 14.72 12.38 -11.59
CA THR A 83 14.97 11.96 -12.96
C THR A 83 16.22 11.07 -13.00
N PRO A 84 16.17 9.88 -13.61
CA PRO A 84 17.35 9.04 -13.78
C PRO A 84 18.46 9.82 -14.50
N PRO A 85 19.74 9.62 -14.16
CA PRO A 85 20.84 10.26 -14.88
C PRO A 85 20.81 9.88 -16.36
N GLU A 86 21.00 10.89 -17.22
CA GLU A 86 21.17 10.71 -18.66
C GLU A 86 22.60 10.22 -18.94
N ASP A 87 22.74 9.12 -19.69
CA ASP A 87 24.00 8.63 -20.28
C ASP A 87 24.27 9.30 -21.64
#